data_AF-A0A6P0NBN3-F1
#
_entry.id   AF-A0A6P0NBN3-F1
#
_cell.length_a   1.000
_cell.length_b   1.000
_cell.length_c   1.000
_cell.angle_alpha   90.00
_cell.angle_beta   90.00
_cell.angle_gamma   90.00
#
_symmetry.space_group_name_H-M   'P 1'
#
loop_
_entity.id
_entity.type
_entity.pdbx_description
1 polymer ?
#
loop_
_entity_poly.entity_id
_entity_poly.type
_entity_poly.pdbx_seq_one_letter_code
_entity_poly.pdbx_strand_id
1 'polypeptide(L)' 'MSYSQFTIQKVVNDFDLTLIEQGNIFESDSDRVISPSPYLAEFITHNYQLAIALNTEKARSELLICPV' A
#
# COMPACT_ATOMS: atom_id res chain seq x y z
N MET A 1 5.92 -29.00 9.90
CA MET A 1 6.94 -27.95 10.11
C MET A 1 6.61 -27.16 11.36
N SER A 2 7.62 -26.67 12.08
CA SER A 2 7.41 -25.65 13.12
C SER A 2 7.14 -24.28 12.47
N TYR A 3 6.45 -23.39 13.18
CA TYR A 3 6.11 -22.06 12.66
C TYR A 3 7.36 -21.23 12.28
N SER A 4 8.44 -21.36 13.05
CA SER A 4 9.72 -20.67 12.77
C SER A 4 10.42 -21.15 11.50
N GLN A 5 10.04 -22.31 10.97
CA GLN A 5 10.64 -22.91 9.79
C GLN A 5 9.72 -22.84 8.56
N PHE A 6 8.52 -22.28 8.71
CA PHE A 6 7.50 -22.21 7.68
C PHE A 6 7.89 -21.21 6.58
N THR A 7 7.87 -21.69 5.33
CA THR A 7 7.88 -20.84 4.14
C THR A 7 6.93 -21.43 3.11
N ILE A 8 6.30 -20.58 2.30
CA ILE A 8 5.38 -21.01 1.23
C ILE A 8 6.07 -22.02 0.30
N GLN A 9 7.32 -21.74 -0.10
CA GLN A 9 8.11 -22.62 -0.96
C GLN A 9 8.30 -24.03 -0.38
N LYS A 10 8.56 -24.15 0.92
CA LYS A 10 8.71 -25.47 1.56
C LYS A 10 7.40 -26.24 1.55
N VAL A 11 6.28 -25.58 1.82
CA VAL A 11 4.96 -26.23 1.81
C VAL A 11 4.60 -26.69 0.39
N VAL A 12 4.89 -25.88 -0.62
CA VAL A 12 4.69 -26.25 -2.02
C VAL A 12 5.48 -27.51 -2.38
N ASN A 13 6.76 -27.57 -2.00
CA ASN A 13 7.63 -28.69 -2.33
C ASN A 13 7.32 -29.97 -1.51
N ASP A 14 7.13 -29.84 -0.20
CA ASP A 14 6.96 -31.00 0.70
C ASP A 14 5.61 -31.70 0.50
N PHE A 15 4.62 -30.99 -0.02
CA PHE A 15 3.26 -31.50 -0.23
C PHE A 15 2.88 -31.62 -1.71
N ASP A 16 3.85 -31.43 -2.63
CA ASP A 16 3.65 -31.50 -4.09
C ASP A 16 2.44 -30.67 -4.56
N LEU A 17 2.38 -29.42 -4.11
CA LEU A 17 1.27 -28.51 -4.38
C LEU A 17 1.57 -27.65 -5.60
N THR A 18 0.52 -27.32 -6.35
CA THR A 18 0.59 -26.26 -7.36
C THR A 18 0.24 -24.92 -6.72
N LEU A 19 1.19 -23.99 -6.72
CA LEU A 19 0.96 -22.62 -6.29
C LEU A 19 0.21 -21.87 -7.41
N ILE A 20 -1.02 -21.44 -7.14
CA ILE A 20 -1.81 -20.60 -8.04
C ILE A 20 -1.74 -19.16 -7.53
N GLU A 21 -0.91 -18.34 -8.17
CA GLU A 21 -0.90 -16.90 -7.92
C GLU A 21 -1.94 -16.24 -8.83
N GLN A 22 -2.94 -15.62 -8.22
CA GLN A 22 -3.76 -14.67 -8.95
C GLN A 22 -2.91 -13.42 -9.20
N GLY A 23 -2.86 -12.97 -10.46
CA GLY A 23 -2.20 -11.71 -10.83
C GLY A 23 -2.76 -10.52 -10.06
N ASN A 24 -2.15 -9.35 -10.25
CA ASN A 24 -2.58 -8.17 -9.51
C ASN A 24 -4.07 -7.90 -9.76
N ILE A 25 -4.90 -8.01 -8.73
CA ILE A 25 -6.36 -7.80 -8.81
C ILE A 25 -6.72 -6.37 -9.26
N PHE A 26 -5.75 -5.47 -9.27
CA PHE A 26 -5.87 -4.09 -9.75
C PHE A 26 -5.38 -3.90 -11.19
N GLU A 27 -4.87 -4.93 -11.88
CA GLU A 27 -4.42 -4.82 -13.28
C GLU A 27 -5.56 -4.43 -14.23
N SER A 28 -6.78 -4.96 -13.98
CA SER A 28 -7.98 -4.61 -14.74
C SER A 28 -8.50 -3.19 -14.49
N ASP A 29 -8.02 -2.51 -13.44
CA ASP A 29 -8.38 -1.13 -13.07
C ASP A 29 -7.26 -0.13 -13.43
N SER A 30 -6.23 -0.56 -14.17
CA SER A 30 -5.13 0.32 -14.60
C SER A 30 -5.59 1.52 -15.44
N ASP A 31 -6.74 1.41 -16.12
CA ASP A 31 -7.39 2.51 -16.85
C ASP A 31 -8.25 3.42 -15.95
N ARG A 32 -8.48 3.07 -14.69
CA ARG A 32 -9.30 3.83 -13.73
C ARG A 32 -8.43 4.58 -12.73
N VAL A 33 -7.50 5.36 -13.25
CA VAL A 33 -6.78 6.34 -12.42
C VAL A 33 -7.78 7.37 -11.91
N ILE A 34 -8.08 7.33 -10.62
CA ILE A 34 -8.97 8.29 -9.98
C ILE A 34 -8.14 9.50 -9.56
N SER A 35 -8.41 10.65 -10.17
CA SER A 35 -7.83 11.91 -9.72
C SER A 35 -8.40 12.31 -8.35
N PRO A 36 -7.57 12.85 -7.45
CA PRO A 36 -8.06 13.41 -6.19
C PRO A 36 -9.06 14.55 -6.46
N SER A 37 -9.97 14.77 -5.51
CA SER A 37 -10.83 15.95 -5.55
C SER A 37 -9.97 17.22 -5.52
N PRO A 38 -10.45 18.36 -6.07
CA PRO A 38 -9.68 19.60 -6.07
C PRO A 38 -9.19 20.00 -4.68
N TYR A 39 -10.06 19.88 -3.67
CA TYR A 39 -9.72 20.16 -2.28
C TYR A 39 -8.61 19.25 -1.74
N LEU A 40 -8.69 17.94 -1.99
CA LEU A 40 -7.67 16.99 -1.52
C LEU A 40 -6.31 17.26 -2.22
N ALA A 41 -6.34 17.55 -3.52
CA ALA A 41 -5.15 17.87 -4.29
C ALA A 41 -4.47 19.14 -3.75
N GLU A 42 -5.26 20.18 -3.48
CA GLU A 42 -4.79 21.44 -2.91
C GLU A 42 -4.24 21.23 -1.50
N PHE A 43 -4.98 20.51 -0.64
CA PHE A 43 -4.57 20.20 0.73
C PHE A 43 -3.22 19.49 0.78
N ILE A 44 -3.05 18.42 -0.02
CA ILE A 44 -1.79 17.67 -0.06
C ILE A 44 -0.66 18.57 -0.57
N THR A 45 -0.89 19.33 -1.65
CA THR A 45 0.13 20.21 -2.25
C THR A 45 0.67 21.24 -1.25
N HIS A 46 -0.22 21.87 -0.48
CA HIS A 46 0.17 22.87 0.52
C HIS A 46 0.94 22.27 1.70
N ASN A 47 0.57 21.07 2.13
CA ASN A 47 1.07 20.48 3.36
C ASN A 47 2.23 19.50 3.18
N TYR A 48 2.49 19.05 1.94
CA TYR A 48 3.49 18.02 1.66
C TYR A 48 4.89 18.35 2.19
N GLN A 49 5.40 19.53 1.87
CA GLN A 49 6.76 19.92 2.29
C GLN A 49 6.88 19.98 3.82
N LEU A 50 5.84 20.43 4.51
CA LEU A 50 5.82 20.49 5.97
C LEU A 50 5.76 19.08 6.60
N ALA A 51 4.93 18.19 6.05
CA ALA A 51 4.84 16.81 6.50
C ALA A 51 6.18 16.06 6.40
N ILE A 52 6.90 16.28 5.29
CA ILE A 52 8.24 15.71 5.08
C ILE A 52 9.27 16.35 6.01
N ALA A 53 9.25 17.67 6.20
CA ALA A 53 10.18 18.37 7.08
C ALA A 53 10.04 17.94 8.56
N LEU A 54 8.81 17.72 9.03
CA LEU A 54 8.54 17.25 10.39
C LEU A 54 8.90 15.76 10.58
N ASN A 55 8.79 14.95 9.53
CA ASN A 55 9.19 13.54 9.49
C ASN A 55 8.66 12.68 10.66
N THR A 56 7.45 12.98 11.15
CA THR A 56 6.77 12.17 12.17
C THR A 56 5.56 11.47 11.56
N GLU A 57 5.16 10.35 12.16
CA GLU A 57 3.92 9.67 11.81
C GLU A 57 2.71 10.58 11.97
N LYS A 58 2.68 11.36 13.07
CA LYS A 58 1.63 12.33 13.34
C LYS A 58 1.52 13.39 12.24
N ALA A 59 2.66 13.97 11.84
CA ALA A 59 2.67 14.97 10.77
C ALA A 59 2.13 14.39 9.46
N ARG A 60 2.53 13.18 9.05
CA ARG A 60 1.98 12.54 7.85
C ARG A 60 0.47 12.27 7.98
N SER A 61 0.01 11.85 9.16
CA SER A 61 -1.40 11.60 9.42
C SER A 61 -2.25 12.87 9.26
N GLU A 62 -1.85 13.96 9.92
CA GLU A 62 -2.62 15.20 9.93
C GLU A 62 -2.48 16.00 8.63
N LEU A 63 -1.33 15.91 7.94
CA LEU A 63 -1.00 16.80 6.82
C LEU A 63 -1.14 16.15 5.44
N LEU A 64 -1.31 14.83 5.34
CA LEU A 64 -1.46 14.12 4.07
C LEU A 64 -2.72 13.24 4.01
N ILE A 65 -3.11 12.64 5.15
CA ILE A 65 -4.10 11.55 5.17
C ILE A 65 -5.48 12.03 5.67
N CYS A 66 -5.53 12.99 6.60
CA CYS A 66 -6.77 13.44 7.23
C CYS A 66 -6.99 14.95 7.06
N PRO A 67 -7.47 15.42 5.90
CA PRO A 67 -7.77 16.84 5.65
C PRO A 67 -8.90 17.45 6.49
N VAL A 68 -9.51 16.69 7.40
CA VAL A 68 -10.74 17.03 8.15
C VAL A 68 -10.75 16.39 9.52
#